data_AF-A0A822ZC44-F1
#
_entry.id   AF-A0A822ZC44-F1
#
_cell.length_a   1.000
_cell.length_b   1.000
_cell.length_c   1.000
_cell.angle_alpha   90.00
_cell.angle_beta   90.00
_cell.angle_gamma   90.00
#
_symmetry.space_group_name_H-M   'P 1'
#
loop_
_entity.id
_entity.type
_entity.pdbx_description
1 polymer ?
#
loop_
_entity_poly.entity_id
_entity_poly.type
_entity_poly.pdbx_seq_one_letter_code
_entity_poly.pdbx_strand_id
1 'polypeptide(L)'
;MVLSLAGLIGECCKVSWLLWLYLLVMFLLIVLLFCFTIFAFVVTNKGAGEVLSGKGYKDYKLGDYSNWLQKRVNNNNWRKIKSCLMDSHVCKSLNNSAAEPVEEFYARHLSSIESGCCKPPTACNFLYVSPTVWTKTNTTSELSDCNNWNNPTGSLCFNSNSCKAGVLDYLKKDWKKVAVVNIIFLIFLIIVYSVGCCAFRNNGEDNAYPRWKGYP
;
A
#
# COMPACT_ATOMS: atom_id res chain seq x y z
N MET A 1 13.05 17.71 -14.71
CA MET A 1 13.96 18.79 -15.16
C MET A 1 15.38 18.27 -15.48
N VAL A 2 16.06 17.53 -14.59
CA VAL A 2 17.40 16.96 -14.90
C VAL A 2 17.38 15.98 -16.10
N LEU A 3 16.35 15.14 -16.22
CA LEU A 3 16.16 14.23 -17.35
C LEU A 3 15.98 14.94 -18.71
N SER A 4 15.39 16.13 -18.72
CA SER A 4 15.16 16.91 -19.95
C SER A 4 16.43 17.65 -20.41
N LEU A 5 17.27 18.10 -19.46
CA LEU A 5 18.55 18.74 -19.75
C LEU A 5 19.61 17.72 -20.23
N ALA A 6 19.60 16.50 -19.69
CA ALA A 6 20.50 15.43 -20.13
C ALA A 6 20.23 14.98 -21.58
N GLY A 7 18.98 15.00 -22.03
CA GLY A 7 18.61 14.72 -23.43
C GLY A 7 19.13 15.78 -24.41
N LEU A 8 19.03 17.07 -24.04
CA LEU A 8 19.47 18.20 -24.87
C LEU A 8 21.01 18.32 -24.95
N ILE A 9 21.73 17.94 -23.89
CA ILE A 9 23.21 17.96 -23.87
C ILE A 9 23.81 16.75 -24.62
N GLY A 10 23.07 15.64 -24.72
CA GLY A 10 23.47 14.47 -25.49
C GLY A 10 23.61 14.71 -26.99
N GLU A 11 22.76 15.59 -27.56
CA GLU A 11 22.77 15.93 -28.99
C GLU A 11 23.84 16.96 -29.38
N CYS A 12 24.26 17.84 -28.46
CA CYS A 12 25.07 19.01 -28.85
C CYS A 12 26.59 18.75 -28.93
N CYS A 13 27.12 17.73 -28.24
CA CYS A 13 28.58 17.54 -28.12
C CYS A 13 29.11 16.14 -28.46
N LYS A 14 28.29 15.21 -28.98
CA LYS A 14 28.72 13.84 -29.38
C LYS A 14 29.53 13.12 -28.28
N VAL A 15 29.20 13.38 -27.01
CA VAL A 15 29.94 12.83 -25.86
C VAL A 15 29.43 11.43 -25.57
N SER A 16 29.98 10.42 -26.25
CA SER A 16 29.64 9.01 -26.05
C SER A 16 29.72 8.59 -24.56
N TRP A 17 30.58 9.24 -23.77
CA TRP A 17 30.69 9.01 -22.33
C TRP A 17 29.46 9.48 -21.52
N LEU A 18 28.84 10.61 -21.89
CA LEU A 18 27.65 11.13 -21.21
C LEU A 18 26.42 10.27 -21.52
N LEU A 19 26.30 9.79 -22.76
CA LEU A 19 25.26 8.85 -23.18
C LEU A 19 25.42 7.48 -22.49
N TRP A 20 26.65 6.99 -22.33
CA TRP A 20 26.95 5.76 -21.59
C TRP A 20 26.60 5.89 -20.10
N LEU A 21 26.98 7.00 -19.45
CA LEU A 21 26.61 7.28 -18.06
C LEU A 21 25.09 7.37 -17.90
N TYR A 22 24.38 8.02 -18.83
CA TYR A 22 22.92 8.08 -18.86
C TYR A 22 22.30 6.68 -18.90
N LEU A 23 22.77 5.81 -19.81
CA LEU A 23 22.28 4.43 -19.92
C LEU A 23 22.57 3.63 -18.64
N LEU A 24 23.74 3.81 -18.02
CA LEU A 24 24.08 3.15 -16.76
C LEU A 24 23.14 3.57 -15.62
N VAL A 25 22.87 4.88 -15.48
CA VAL A 25 21.94 5.39 -14.46
C VAL A 25 20.52 4.88 -14.71
N MET A 26 20.06 4.88 -15.97
CA MET A 26 18.74 4.36 -16.33
C MET A 26 18.62 2.85 -16.03
N PHE A 27 19.66 2.07 -16.30
CA PHE A 27 19.71 0.65 -15.96
C PHE A 27 19.60 0.43 -14.45
N LEU A 28 20.38 1.17 -13.64
CA LEU A 28 20.31 1.08 -12.18
C LEU A 28 18.92 1.46 -11.64
N LEU A 29 18.28 2.49 -12.21
CA LEU A 29 16.91 2.86 -11.85
C LEU A 29 15.91 1.74 -12.16
N ILE A 30 16.00 1.10 -13.34
CA ILE A 30 15.13 -0.02 -13.70
C ILE A 30 15.31 -1.18 -12.70
N VAL A 31 16.55 -1.55 -12.38
CA VAL A 31 16.83 -2.63 -11.42
C VAL A 31 16.28 -2.29 -10.03
N LEU A 32 16.49 -1.06 -9.54
CA LEU A 32 15.98 -0.62 -8.25
C LEU A 32 14.45 -0.70 -8.20
N LEU A 33 13.77 -0.16 -9.21
CA LEU A 33 12.31 -0.18 -9.28
C LEU A 33 11.76 -1.60 -9.39
N PHE A 34 12.43 -2.48 -10.13
CA PHE A 34 12.06 -3.89 -10.25
C PHE A 34 12.22 -4.64 -8.91
N CYS A 35 13.32 -4.43 -8.19
CA CYS A 35 13.47 -4.99 -6.84
C CYS A 35 12.40 -4.46 -5.89
N PHE A 36 12.07 -3.16 -5.98
CA PHE A 36 11.01 -2.56 -5.18
C PHE A 36 9.63 -3.13 -5.50
N THR A 37 9.29 -3.37 -6.78
CA THR A 37 8.01 -4.01 -7.13
C THR A 37 7.90 -5.40 -6.54
N ILE A 38 8.92 -6.24 -6.67
CA ILE A 38 8.93 -7.60 -6.10
C ILE A 38 8.71 -7.54 -4.59
N PHE A 39 9.46 -6.68 -3.89
CA PHE A 39 9.29 -6.51 -2.44
C PHE A 39 7.87 -6.06 -2.08
N ALA A 40 7.33 -5.07 -2.79
CA ALA A 40 5.96 -4.60 -2.58
C ALA A 40 4.94 -5.72 -2.79
N PHE A 41 5.08 -6.55 -3.82
CA PHE A 41 4.23 -7.71 -4.04
C PHE A 41 4.34 -8.73 -2.92
N VAL A 42 5.55 -9.13 -2.52
CA VAL A 42 5.76 -10.14 -1.47
C VAL A 42 5.12 -9.70 -0.15
N VAL A 43 5.32 -8.44 0.23
CA VAL A 43 4.78 -7.87 1.47
C VAL A 43 3.25 -7.74 1.41
N THR A 44 2.70 -7.45 0.22
CA THR A 44 1.26 -7.27 0.00
C THR A 44 0.54 -8.52 -0.51
N ASN A 45 1.19 -9.67 -0.69
CA ASN A 45 0.51 -10.87 -1.16
C ASN A 45 -0.28 -11.51 0.00
N LYS A 46 0.37 -11.72 1.15
CA LYS A 46 -0.26 -12.24 2.38
C LYS A 46 -1.23 -11.22 2.98
N GLY A 47 -2.40 -11.68 3.42
CA GLY A 47 -3.44 -10.89 4.10
C GLY A 47 -4.70 -10.74 3.26
N ALA A 48 -5.69 -11.58 3.48
CA ALA A 48 -7.03 -11.38 2.95
C ALA A 48 -7.96 -11.22 4.14
N GLY A 49 -8.62 -10.07 4.27
CA GLY A 49 -9.71 -9.93 5.23
C GLY A 49 -10.76 -11.02 4.96
N GLU A 50 -11.25 -11.63 6.03
CA GLU A 50 -12.23 -12.69 5.98
C GLU A 50 -13.58 -12.12 5.53
N VAL A 51 -14.08 -12.63 4.40
CA VAL A 51 -15.41 -12.27 3.90
C VAL A 51 -16.46 -13.00 4.74
N LEU A 52 -17.38 -12.24 5.32
CA LEU A 52 -18.49 -12.79 6.08
C LEU A 52 -19.73 -12.84 5.18
N SER A 53 -20.37 -14.00 5.10
CA SER A 53 -21.61 -14.17 4.33
C SER A 53 -22.70 -13.21 4.84
N GLY A 54 -23.30 -12.45 3.92
CA GLY A 54 -24.38 -11.51 4.22
C GLY A 54 -23.95 -10.17 4.84
N LYS A 55 -22.65 -9.85 4.86
CA LYS A 55 -22.14 -8.57 5.36
C LYS A 55 -21.36 -7.81 4.27
N GLY A 56 -21.58 -6.50 4.18
CA GLY A 56 -20.91 -5.58 3.25
C GLY A 56 -19.46 -5.22 3.64
N TYR A 57 -18.95 -5.80 4.73
CA TYR A 57 -17.62 -5.56 5.30
C TYR A 57 -16.89 -6.85 5.65
N LYS A 58 -15.57 -6.76 5.85
CA LYS A 58 -14.68 -7.88 6.15
C LYS A 58 -14.14 -7.78 7.56
N ASP A 59 -13.91 -8.94 8.18
CA ASP A 59 -13.17 -9.02 9.45
C ASP A 59 -11.67 -9.22 9.16
N TYR A 60 -10.81 -8.53 9.90
CA TYR A 60 -9.37 -8.51 9.66
C TYR A 60 -8.62 -9.14 10.82
N LYS A 61 -7.82 -10.18 10.53
CA LYS A 61 -6.93 -10.81 11.52
C LYS A 61 -5.49 -10.44 11.24
N LEU A 62 -4.76 -10.06 12.29
CA LEU A 62 -3.36 -9.61 12.15
C LEU A 62 -2.43 -10.74 11.66
N GLY A 63 -2.74 -11.99 12.04
CA GLY A 63 -1.97 -13.17 11.67
C GLY A 63 -1.91 -13.45 10.16
N ASP A 64 -2.87 -12.96 9.39
CA ASP A 64 -2.94 -13.20 7.94
C ASP A 64 -1.91 -12.38 7.16
N TYR A 65 -1.32 -11.35 7.78
CA TYR A 65 -0.36 -10.45 7.16
C TYR A 65 1.08 -10.95 7.29
N SER A 66 1.97 -10.49 6.40
CA SER A 66 3.39 -10.83 6.46
C SER A 66 4.04 -10.36 7.76
N ASN A 67 5.01 -11.14 8.29
CA ASN A 67 5.75 -10.80 9.52
C ASN A 67 6.36 -9.38 9.47
N TRP A 68 6.76 -8.91 8.29
CA TRP A 68 7.28 -7.57 8.10
C TRP A 68 6.23 -6.48 8.40
N LEU A 69 4.99 -6.66 7.92
CA LEU A 69 3.88 -5.73 8.21
C LEU A 69 3.48 -5.79 9.68
N GLN A 70 3.37 -6.99 10.25
CA GLN A 70 3.06 -7.16 11.67
C GLN A 70 4.07 -6.43 12.56
N LYS A 71 5.38 -6.52 12.25
CA LYS A 71 6.43 -5.80 12.98
C LYS A 71 6.28 -4.28 12.92
N ARG A 72 5.71 -3.73 11.85
CA ARG A 72 5.49 -2.27 11.70
C ARG A 72 4.45 -1.74 12.68
N VAL A 73 3.38 -2.50 12.91
CA VAL A 73 2.28 -2.14 13.82
C VAL A 73 2.47 -2.65 15.24
N ASN A 74 3.42 -3.57 15.47
CA ASN A 74 3.74 -4.04 16.82
C ASN A 74 4.88 -3.26 17.50
N ASN A 75 5.58 -2.38 16.77
CA ASN A 75 6.65 -1.55 17.31
C ASN A 75 6.10 -0.30 18.03
N ASN A 76 6.96 0.46 18.72
CA ASN A 76 6.65 1.72 19.42
C ASN A 76 5.99 2.81 18.56
N ASN A 77 5.94 2.63 17.24
CA ASN A 77 5.26 3.53 16.30
C ASN A 77 3.72 3.44 16.39
N TRP A 78 3.15 2.36 16.92
CA TRP A 78 1.70 2.21 17.02
C TRP A 78 1.05 3.34 17.82
N ARG A 79 1.72 3.82 18.87
CA ARG A 79 1.22 4.95 19.68
C ARG A 79 0.96 6.20 18.83
N LYS A 80 1.83 6.48 17.85
CA LYS A 80 1.66 7.63 16.92
C LYS A 80 0.51 7.37 15.95
N ILE A 81 0.46 6.18 15.36
CA ILE A 81 -0.61 5.78 14.42
C ILE A 81 -1.97 5.87 15.13
N LYS A 82 -2.06 5.35 16.35
CA LYS A 82 -3.25 5.40 17.20
C LYS A 82 -3.70 6.84 17.45
N SER A 83 -2.80 7.75 17.82
CA SER A 83 -3.13 9.17 18.00
C SER A 83 -3.72 9.74 16.72
N CYS A 84 -3.06 9.54 15.58
CA CYS A 84 -3.55 10.03 14.29
C CYS A 84 -4.93 9.46 13.93
N LEU A 85 -5.22 8.20 14.24
CA LEU A 85 -6.53 7.59 14.00
C LEU A 85 -7.63 8.18 14.88
N MET A 86 -7.31 8.47 16.14
CA MET A 86 -8.24 9.13 17.06
C MET A 86 -8.52 10.57 16.62
N ASP A 87 -7.47 11.31 16.27
CA ASP A 87 -7.54 12.72 15.85
C ASP A 87 -8.23 12.88 14.48
N SER A 88 -8.05 11.94 13.56
CA SER A 88 -8.71 11.95 12.25
C SER A 88 -10.19 11.54 12.30
N HIS A 89 -10.70 11.20 13.49
CA HIS A 89 -12.12 10.89 13.71
C HIS A 89 -12.65 9.80 12.77
N VAL A 90 -11.86 8.76 12.49
CA VAL A 90 -12.21 7.68 11.53
C VAL A 90 -13.52 6.96 11.87
N CYS A 91 -13.94 6.95 13.15
CA CYS A 91 -15.19 6.33 13.60
C CYS A 91 -16.37 7.29 13.70
N LYS A 92 -16.20 8.58 13.37
CA LYS A 92 -17.25 9.61 13.54
C LYS A 92 -18.43 9.38 12.61
N SER A 93 -18.18 8.87 11.40
CA SER A 93 -19.20 8.46 10.42
C SER A 93 -20.19 7.47 11.04
N LEU A 94 -19.68 6.44 11.72
CA LEU A 94 -20.46 5.41 12.40
C LEU A 94 -21.14 5.93 13.66
N ASN A 95 -20.43 6.76 14.43
CA ASN A 95 -20.96 7.32 15.67
C ASN A 95 -22.19 8.21 15.42
N ASN A 96 -22.23 8.89 14.27
CA ASN A 96 -23.37 9.72 13.87
C ASN A 96 -24.60 8.89 13.45
N SER A 97 -24.44 7.59 13.18
CA SER A 97 -25.51 6.66 12.80
C SER A 97 -26.04 5.86 14.00
N ALA A 98 -26.14 6.48 15.18
CA ALA A 98 -26.44 5.80 16.44
C ALA A 98 -27.80 5.04 16.48
N ALA A 99 -28.74 5.35 15.59
CA ALA A 99 -30.07 4.73 15.52
C ALA A 99 -30.23 3.73 14.35
N GLU A 100 -29.13 3.36 13.68
CA GLU A 100 -29.17 2.44 12.52
C GLU A 100 -29.50 0.99 12.96
N PRO A 101 -30.49 0.33 12.35
CA PRO A 101 -30.81 -1.07 12.62
C PRO A 101 -29.66 -2.00 12.17
N VAL A 102 -29.61 -3.20 12.75
CA VAL A 102 -28.47 -4.11 12.56
C VAL A 102 -28.33 -4.60 11.12
N GLU A 103 -29.45 -4.75 10.42
CA GLU A 103 -29.53 -5.21 9.03
C GLU A 103 -28.92 -4.17 8.07
N GLU A 104 -29.26 -2.89 8.27
CA GLU A 104 -28.67 -1.77 7.51
C GLU A 104 -27.17 -1.67 7.79
N PHE A 105 -26.78 -1.77 9.06
CA PHE A 105 -25.38 -1.78 9.46
C PHE A 105 -24.59 -2.94 8.82
N TYR A 106 -25.20 -4.13 8.70
CA TYR A 106 -24.59 -5.28 8.02
C TYR A 106 -24.50 -5.11 6.51
N ALA A 107 -25.45 -4.44 5.87
CA ALA A 107 -25.37 -4.10 4.46
C ALA A 107 -24.34 -3.00 4.16
N ARG A 108 -23.96 -2.20 5.17
CA ARG A 108 -23.08 -1.05 5.00
C ARG A 108 -21.67 -1.45 4.55
N HIS A 109 -21.15 -0.68 3.59
CA HIS A 109 -19.76 -0.78 3.16
C HIS A 109 -18.86 0.01 4.10
N LEU A 110 -18.17 -0.71 4.99
CA LEU A 110 -17.18 -0.13 5.90
C LEU A 110 -15.79 -0.20 5.28
N SER A 111 -15.01 0.86 5.47
CA SER A 111 -13.59 0.83 5.17
C SER A 111 -12.85 -0.15 6.10
N SER A 112 -11.67 -0.63 5.69
CA SER A 112 -10.90 -1.60 6.48
C SER A 112 -10.55 -1.09 7.88
N ILE A 113 -10.34 0.22 8.02
CA ILE A 113 -10.06 0.88 9.30
C ILE A 113 -11.34 0.97 10.14
N GLU A 114 -12.48 1.35 9.53
CA GLU A 114 -13.75 1.44 10.24
C GLU A 114 -14.19 0.09 10.82
N SER A 115 -14.19 -0.97 10.01
CA SER A 115 -14.58 -2.30 10.48
C SER A 115 -13.56 -2.91 11.46
N GLY A 116 -12.27 -2.55 11.36
CA GLY A 116 -11.22 -3.06 12.25
C GLY A 116 -11.09 -2.32 13.59
N CYS A 117 -11.36 -1.02 13.62
CA CYS A 117 -11.11 -0.15 14.79
C CYS A 117 -12.39 0.33 15.48
N CYS A 118 -13.51 0.46 14.75
CA CYS A 118 -14.75 1.07 15.24
C CYS A 118 -15.83 0.04 15.61
N LYS A 119 -15.59 -1.25 15.34
CA LYS A 119 -16.48 -2.37 15.65
C LYS A 119 -15.67 -3.50 16.32
N PRO A 120 -16.25 -4.27 17.27
CA PRO A 120 -15.59 -5.46 17.79
C PRO A 120 -15.52 -6.58 16.75
N PRO A 121 -14.54 -7.49 16.85
CA PRO A 121 -14.47 -8.71 16.03
C PRO A 121 -15.75 -9.53 16.14
N THR A 122 -16.22 -10.12 15.04
CA THR A 122 -17.46 -10.93 15.07
C THR A 122 -17.32 -12.16 15.97
N ALA A 123 -16.09 -12.69 16.12
CA ALA A 123 -15.77 -13.80 17.02
C ALA A 123 -16.05 -13.50 18.51
N CYS A 124 -16.19 -12.23 18.92
CA CYS A 124 -16.52 -11.88 20.30
C CYS A 124 -17.99 -12.12 20.66
N ASN A 125 -18.89 -12.29 19.67
CA ASN A 125 -20.32 -12.53 19.85
C ASN A 125 -21.04 -11.50 20.76
N PHE A 126 -20.60 -10.24 20.73
CA PHE A 126 -21.27 -9.16 21.48
C PHE A 126 -22.64 -8.83 20.89
N LEU A 127 -23.56 -8.38 21.75
CA LEU A 127 -24.89 -7.97 21.33
C LEU A 127 -24.83 -6.57 20.70
N TYR A 128 -25.41 -6.42 19.52
CA TYR A 128 -25.53 -5.16 18.83
C TYR A 128 -26.49 -4.23 19.57
N VAL A 129 -26.06 -2.98 19.80
CA VAL A 129 -26.93 -1.90 20.30
C VAL A 129 -26.95 -0.76 19.30
N SER A 130 -25.77 -0.36 18.82
CA SER A 130 -25.61 0.63 17.75
C SER A 130 -24.27 0.38 17.01
N PRO A 131 -23.96 1.08 15.90
CA PRO A 131 -22.75 0.83 15.12
C PRO A 131 -21.44 0.83 15.93
N THR A 132 -21.35 1.70 16.94
CA THR A 132 -20.17 1.84 17.82
C THR A 132 -20.40 1.32 19.25
N VAL A 133 -21.61 0.87 19.60
CA VAL A 133 -21.96 0.39 20.95
C VAL A 133 -22.35 -1.08 20.90
N TRP A 134 -21.63 -1.90 21.68
CA TRP A 134 -21.85 -3.33 21.73
C TRP A 134 -21.81 -3.82 23.18
N THR A 135 -22.78 -4.64 23.57
CA THR A 135 -22.87 -5.18 24.93
C THR A 135 -22.09 -6.49 25.01
N LYS A 136 -21.13 -6.54 25.94
CA LYS A 136 -20.33 -7.75 26.19
C LYS A 136 -21.24 -8.86 26.72
N THR A 137 -21.15 -10.03 26.10
CA THR A 137 -21.76 -11.27 26.59
C THR A 137 -20.77 -12.00 27.50
N ASN A 138 -21.25 -12.85 28.42
CA ASN A 138 -20.40 -13.65 29.32
C ASN A 138 -19.60 -14.76 28.60
N THR A 139 -19.51 -14.70 27.28
CA THR A 139 -18.75 -15.64 26.48
C THR A 139 -17.26 -15.32 26.64
N THR A 140 -16.52 -16.23 27.27
CA THR A 140 -15.05 -16.21 27.31
C THR A 140 -14.51 -16.45 25.90
N SER A 141 -14.37 -15.37 25.14
CA SER A 141 -13.62 -15.41 23.89
C SER A 141 -12.13 -15.47 24.23
N GLU A 142 -11.45 -16.53 23.79
CA GLU A 142 -9.98 -16.72 23.85
C GLU A 142 -9.19 -15.58 23.14
N LEU A 143 -9.90 -14.70 22.43
CA LEU A 143 -9.31 -13.61 21.65
C LEU A 143 -9.02 -12.39 22.54
N SER A 144 -7.74 -12.05 22.68
CA SER A 144 -7.29 -10.87 23.43
C SER A 144 -7.93 -9.55 22.98
N ASP A 145 -8.34 -9.48 21.71
CA ASP A 145 -9.02 -8.31 21.13
C ASP A 145 -10.39 -8.02 21.76
N CYS A 146 -11.12 -9.04 22.24
CA CYS A 146 -12.45 -8.86 22.84
C CYS A 146 -12.36 -8.20 24.23
N ASN A 147 -11.27 -8.45 24.96
CA ASN A 147 -11.01 -7.81 26.25
C ASN A 147 -10.65 -6.33 26.09
N ASN A 148 -9.98 -5.98 25.00
CA ASN A 148 -9.56 -4.61 24.68
C ASN A 148 -10.69 -3.71 24.15
N TRP A 149 -11.87 -4.25 23.87
CA TRP A 149 -13.03 -3.46 23.46
C TRP A 149 -13.57 -2.62 24.63
N ASN A 150 -13.75 -1.32 24.38
CA ASN A 150 -14.43 -0.39 25.27
C ASN A 150 -15.46 0.44 24.48
N ASN A 151 -16.59 0.73 25.13
CA ASN A 151 -17.70 1.50 24.58
C ASN A 151 -17.29 2.97 24.28
N PRO A 152 -18.07 3.74 23.49
CA PRO A 152 -17.62 4.98 22.82
C PRO A 152 -17.12 6.12 23.71
N THR A 153 -17.32 6.06 25.03
CA THR A 153 -16.77 6.99 26.02
C THR A 153 -15.30 6.71 26.40
N GLY A 154 -14.66 5.70 25.80
CA GLY A 154 -13.24 5.38 25.97
C GLY A 154 -12.48 5.24 24.65
N SER A 155 -11.18 4.88 24.73
CA SER A 155 -10.45 4.47 23.53
C SER A 155 -11.13 3.22 22.97
N LEU A 156 -11.82 3.35 21.82
CA LEU A 156 -12.35 2.24 21.02
C LEU A 156 -11.27 1.16 20.79
N CYS A 157 -11.55 0.13 19.98
CA CYS A 157 -10.67 -1.02 19.71
C CYS A 157 -9.30 -0.69 19.05
N PHE A 158 -8.79 0.54 19.16
CA PHE A 158 -7.52 1.02 18.65
C PHE A 158 -6.28 0.32 19.22
N ASN A 159 -6.38 -0.44 20.33
CA ASN A 159 -5.24 -1.23 20.83
C ASN A 159 -5.25 -2.69 20.33
N SER A 160 -6.35 -3.12 19.70
CA SER A 160 -6.55 -4.51 19.30
C SER A 160 -5.83 -4.84 18.00
N ASN A 161 -5.52 -6.12 17.84
CA ASN A 161 -4.88 -6.67 16.65
C ASN A 161 -5.79 -6.52 15.42
N SER A 162 -7.10 -6.55 15.60
CA SER A 162 -8.09 -6.29 14.55
C SER A 162 -7.99 -4.87 13.97
N CYS A 163 -7.75 -3.84 14.81
CA CYS A 163 -7.52 -2.48 14.32
C CYS A 163 -6.19 -2.35 13.59
N LYS A 164 -5.12 -2.94 14.15
CA LYS A 164 -3.82 -3.04 13.47
C LYS A 164 -3.95 -3.70 12.10
N ALA A 165 -4.72 -4.78 12.02
CA ALA A 165 -4.98 -5.51 10.77
C ALA A 165 -5.78 -4.67 9.77
N GLY A 166 -6.79 -3.91 10.23
CA GLY A 166 -7.54 -2.96 9.39
C GLY A 166 -6.66 -1.87 8.79
N VAL A 167 -5.71 -1.33 9.57
CA VAL A 167 -4.70 -0.38 9.08
C VAL A 167 -3.76 -1.03 8.07
N LEU A 168 -3.32 -2.26 8.32
CA LEU A 168 -2.47 -2.99 7.37
C LEU A 168 -3.18 -3.28 6.04
N ASP A 169 -4.47 -3.61 6.06
CA ASP A 169 -5.27 -3.80 4.83
C ASP A 169 -5.39 -2.49 4.04
N TYR A 170 -5.66 -1.39 4.75
CA TYR A 170 -5.74 -0.06 4.15
C TYR A 170 -4.40 0.30 3.47
N LEU A 171 -3.28 0.16 4.19
CA LEU A 171 -1.94 0.41 3.65
C LEU A 171 -1.64 -0.52 2.46
N LYS A 172 -2.03 -1.79 2.53
CA LYS A 172 -1.85 -2.75 1.46
C LYS A 172 -2.59 -2.34 0.18
N LYS A 173 -3.81 -1.82 0.27
CA LYS A 173 -4.56 -1.30 -0.88
C LYS A 173 -3.82 -0.13 -1.54
N ASP A 174 -3.31 0.80 -0.75
CA ASP A 174 -2.55 1.93 -1.27
C ASP A 174 -1.20 1.49 -1.86
N TRP A 175 -0.50 0.55 -1.23
CA TRP A 175 0.74 -0.02 -1.76
C TRP A 175 0.52 -0.75 -3.08
N LYS A 176 -0.61 -1.44 -3.24
CA LYS A 176 -0.98 -2.06 -4.53
C LYS A 176 -1.20 -1.00 -5.61
N LYS A 177 -1.87 0.11 -5.31
CA LYS A 177 -2.02 1.22 -6.28
C LYS A 177 -0.66 1.78 -6.68
N VAL A 178 0.22 2.04 -5.71
CA VAL A 178 1.59 2.52 -5.97
C VAL A 178 2.38 1.50 -6.80
N ALA A 179 2.26 0.20 -6.51
CA ALA A 179 2.91 -0.85 -7.28
C ALA A 179 2.42 -0.90 -8.74
N VAL A 180 1.11 -0.74 -8.97
CA VAL A 180 0.53 -0.67 -10.33
C VAL A 180 1.09 0.53 -11.09
N VAL A 181 1.10 1.72 -10.48
CA VAL A 181 1.68 2.92 -11.10
C VAL A 181 3.18 2.71 -11.38
N ASN A 182 3.91 2.08 -10.47
CA ASN A 182 5.34 1.80 -10.63
C ASN A 182 5.61 0.81 -11.79
N ILE A 183 4.74 -0.19 -12.01
CA ILE A 183 4.85 -1.09 -13.17
C ILE A 183 4.72 -0.32 -14.48
N ILE A 184 3.76 0.60 -14.58
CA ILE A 184 3.57 1.43 -15.78
C ILE A 184 4.84 2.26 -16.05
N PHE A 185 5.40 2.88 -15.01
CA PHE A 185 6.63 3.66 -15.12
C PHE A 185 7.83 2.80 -15.53
N LEU A 186 7.93 1.58 -15.00
CA LEU A 186 8.97 0.62 -15.36
C LEU A 186 8.91 0.24 -16.84
N ILE A 187 7.71 -0.04 -17.38
CA ILE A 187 7.52 -0.31 -18.82
C ILE A 187 7.98 0.87 -19.67
N PHE A 188 7.60 2.09 -19.28
CA PHE A 188 8.03 3.30 -19.98
C PHE A 188 9.56 3.46 -19.96
N LEU A 189 10.20 3.24 -18.82
CA LEU A 189 11.66 3.29 -18.71
C LEU A 189 12.36 2.24 -19.58
N ILE A 190 11.81 1.03 -19.70
CA ILE A 190 12.36 -0.01 -20.58
C ILE A 190 12.33 0.45 -22.04
N ILE A 191 11.24 1.08 -22.49
CA ILE A 191 11.12 1.58 -23.87
C ILE A 191 12.14 2.71 -24.12
N VAL A 192 12.26 3.66 -23.20
CA VAL A 192 13.25 4.75 -23.32
C VAL A 192 14.67 4.18 -23.32
N TYR A 193 14.94 3.19 -22.46
CA TYR A 193 16.23 2.53 -22.40
C TYR A 193 16.56 1.77 -23.69
N SER A 194 15.60 1.06 -24.29
CA SER A 194 15.82 0.34 -25.55
C SER A 194 16.13 1.30 -26.71
N VAL A 195 15.39 2.41 -26.83
CA VAL A 195 15.68 3.47 -27.82
C VAL A 195 17.06 4.10 -27.57
N GLY A 196 17.40 4.39 -26.32
CA GLY A 196 18.71 4.93 -25.95
C GLY A 196 19.86 3.96 -26.28
N CYS A 197 19.67 2.66 -26.04
CA CYS A 197 20.63 1.63 -26.43
C CYS A 197 20.76 1.50 -27.95
N CYS A 198 19.66 1.58 -28.71
CA CYS A 198 19.70 1.59 -30.17
C CYS A 198 20.45 2.81 -30.71
N ALA A 199 20.18 4.01 -30.18
CA ALA A 199 20.88 5.23 -30.56
C ALA A 199 22.38 5.16 -30.23
N PHE A 200 22.74 4.62 -29.05
CA PHE A 200 24.14 4.43 -28.66
C PHE A 200 24.87 3.44 -29.57
N ARG A 201 24.23 2.31 -29.93
CA ARG A 201 24.82 1.32 -30.85
C ARG A 201 25.06 1.91 -32.24
N ASN A 202 24.09 2.66 -32.77
CA ASN A 202 24.22 3.30 -34.09
C ASN A 202 25.40 4.30 -34.12
N ASN A 203 25.55 5.14 -33.09
CA ASN A 203 26.68 6.05 -32.99
C ASN A 203 28.02 5.30 -32.79
N GLY A 204 28.01 4.14 -32.13
CA GLY A 204 29.17 3.25 -32.04
C GLY A 204 29.60 2.66 -33.38
N GLU A 205 28.65 2.23 -34.21
CA GLU A 205 28.91 1.73 -35.57
C GLU A 205 29.45 2.82 -36.51
N ASP A 206 28.92 4.04 -36.43
CA ASP A 206 29.42 5.19 -37.20
C ASP A 206 30.89 5.54 -36.86
N ASN A 207 31.30 5.32 -35.61
CA ASN A 207 32.68 5.55 -35.16
C ASN A 207 33.62 4.38 -35.50
N ALA A 208 33.13 3.14 -35.54
CA ALA A 208 33.92 1.95 -35.84
C ALA A 208 34.11 1.71 -37.35
N TYR A 209 33.15 2.12 -38.16
CA TYR A 209 33.23 2.08 -39.62
C TYR A 209 33.00 3.50 -40.17
N PRO A 210 34.06 4.33 -40.33
CA PRO A 210 33.93 5.56 -41.08
C PRO A 210 33.60 5.17 -42.53
N ARG A 211 32.30 5.10 -42.83
CA ARG A 211 31.79 4.83 -44.17
C ARG A 211 32.46 5.82 -45.10
N TRP A 212 33.29 5.30 -46.00
CA TRP A 212 33.99 6.00 -47.06
C TRP A 212 33.10 7.09 -47.67
N LYS A 213 33.21 8.32 -47.17
CA LYS A 213 32.73 9.49 -47.87
C LYS A 213 33.71 9.68 -49.02
N GLY A 214 33.37 9.09 -50.17
CA GLY A 214 33.94 9.51 -51.44
C GLY A 214 33.70 11.01 -51.57
N TYR A 215 34.80 11.77 -51.57
CA TYR A 215 34.78 13.16 -51.99
C TYR A 215 34.55 13.20 -53.51
N PRO A 216 33.71 14.11 -54.02
CA PRO A 216 33.77 14.48 -55.44
C PRO A 216 35.08 15.21 -55.76
#